data_AF-M2SJJ3-F1
#
_entry.id   AF-M2SJJ3-F1
#
_cell.length_a   1.000
_cell.length_b   1.000
_cell.length_c   1.000
_cell.angle_alpha   90.00
_cell.angle_beta   90.00
_cell.angle_gamma   90.00
#
_symmetry.space_group_name_H-M   'P 1'
#
loop_
_entity.id
_entity.type
_entity.pdbx_description
1 polymer ?
#
loop_
_entity_poly.entity_id
_entity_poly.type
_entity_poly.pdbx_seq_one_letter_code
_entity_poly.pdbx_strand_id
1 'polypeptide(L)'
;MKLSITSRLALTTYASIAAATPVSPSARKPTFDWTAIDSLIAFGDSYTFIQGTLGHSNYSFIGDELNLPFTPAQLVSNRIVQSLTGTAEGGPNWVEFLTDCGVEDGLHDPQECDIQLWDFAYAGANTIEEAGFTPLHHNHTVSLERQVEQFISYGNPALKSIHLDKKHALVAVWIGINDINDLVATQGKNATFAPVYRKVQENVFKNVEKVYRLGYRNFLFMNLPPLDRGPGTPNVNASLVELFNGIQASYADGFAKKHYSATVLQFDVNTVLNDVLDRYQEYGFKNVTGYCPGYNQPDVLTNPTKYGCTELGTYFWYNSGHLTSRAHEIMTDVLRKWLRKQSHE
;
A
#
# COMPACT_ATOMS: atom_id res chain seq x y z
N MET A 1 -19.05 -61.56 70.70
CA MET A 1 -17.86 -61.03 70.01
C MET A 1 -18.11 -61.06 68.50
N LYS A 2 -18.69 -59.99 67.96
CA LYS A 2 -18.79 -59.66 66.52
C LYS A 2 -19.01 -58.15 66.47
N LEU A 3 -17.97 -57.38 66.15
CA LEU A 3 -18.08 -55.94 65.90
C LEU A 3 -18.12 -55.70 64.39
N SER A 4 -19.16 -55.00 63.96
CA SER A 4 -19.37 -54.47 62.62
C SER A 4 -18.60 -53.16 62.49
N ILE A 5 -17.84 -53.00 61.41
CA ILE A 5 -17.13 -51.77 61.06
C ILE A 5 -18.04 -50.96 60.14
N THR A 6 -18.40 -49.75 60.57
CA THR A 6 -19.06 -48.74 59.74
C THR A 6 -18.04 -47.68 59.33
N SER A 7 -17.73 -47.60 58.04
CA SER A 7 -16.92 -46.52 57.47
C SER A 7 -17.75 -45.25 57.35
N ARG A 8 -17.28 -44.15 57.94
CA ARG A 8 -17.78 -42.79 57.68
C ARG A 8 -16.84 -42.11 56.68
N LEU A 9 -17.37 -41.77 55.51
CA LEU A 9 -16.71 -40.96 54.49
C LEU A 9 -16.83 -39.48 54.90
N ALA A 10 -15.71 -38.80 55.13
CA ALA A 10 -15.69 -37.36 55.35
C ALA A 10 -15.54 -36.65 53.99
N LEU A 11 -16.56 -35.87 53.60
CA LEU A 11 -16.46 -34.94 52.47
C LEU A 11 -15.77 -33.66 52.94
N THR A 12 -14.58 -33.39 52.43
CA THR A 12 -13.91 -32.10 52.56
C THR A 12 -14.34 -31.20 51.40
N THR A 13 -15.09 -30.15 51.70
CA THR A 13 -15.44 -29.09 50.74
C THR A 13 -14.27 -28.12 50.59
N TYR A 14 -13.59 -28.14 49.43
CA TYR A 14 -12.64 -27.09 49.04
C TYR A 14 -13.43 -25.89 48.51
N ALA A 15 -13.45 -24.80 49.27
CA ALA A 15 -13.90 -23.51 48.77
C ALA A 15 -12.78 -22.88 47.92
N SER A 16 -12.92 -22.94 46.60
CA SER A 16 -12.03 -22.24 45.67
C SER A 16 -12.30 -20.73 45.75
N ILE A 17 -11.40 -19.98 46.37
CA ILE A 17 -11.41 -18.51 46.27
C ILE A 17 -10.90 -18.16 44.87
N ALA A 18 -11.81 -17.80 43.98
CA ALA A 18 -11.47 -17.21 42.69
C ALA A 18 -10.91 -15.80 42.94
N ALA A 19 -9.58 -15.68 42.96
CA ALA A 19 -8.93 -14.39 42.92
C ALA A 19 -9.19 -13.77 41.54
N ALA A 20 -10.02 -12.73 41.49
CA ALA A 20 -10.16 -11.89 40.31
C ALA A 20 -8.79 -11.26 40.00
N THR A 21 -8.23 -11.60 38.85
CA THR A 21 -7.05 -10.91 38.33
C THR A 21 -7.41 -9.43 38.10
N PRO A 22 -6.58 -8.48 38.53
CA PRO A 22 -6.83 -7.08 38.23
C PRO A 22 -6.78 -6.89 36.72
N VAL A 23 -7.87 -6.37 36.16
CA VAL A 23 -7.91 -5.91 34.77
C VAL A 23 -6.78 -4.89 34.61
N SER A 24 -5.83 -5.19 33.73
CA SER A 24 -4.76 -4.26 33.35
C SER A 24 -5.34 -2.87 33.10
N PRO A 25 -4.63 -1.78 33.48
CA PRO A 25 -5.09 -0.44 33.19
C PRO A 25 -5.32 -0.34 31.69
N SER A 26 -6.52 0.14 31.32
CA SER A 26 -6.92 0.47 29.96
C SER A 26 -5.71 0.91 29.14
N ALA A 27 -5.26 0.03 28.24
CA ALA A 27 -4.25 0.39 27.26
C ALA A 27 -4.83 1.57 26.49
N ARG A 28 -4.28 2.78 26.71
CA ARG A 28 -4.63 3.95 25.92
C ARG A 28 -4.48 3.55 24.45
N LYS A 29 -5.49 3.89 23.63
CA LYS A 29 -5.34 3.75 22.18
C LYS A 29 -4.04 4.44 21.78
N PRO A 30 -3.21 3.79 20.93
CA PRO A 30 -2.06 4.49 20.37
C PRO A 30 -2.58 5.72 19.64
N THR A 31 -2.03 6.88 19.99
CA THR A 31 -2.23 8.11 19.22
C THR A 31 -1.20 8.10 18.10
N PHE A 32 -1.67 8.26 16.87
CA PHE A 32 -0.77 8.45 15.73
C PHE A 32 -0.01 9.76 15.90
N ASP A 33 1.24 9.82 15.40
CA ASP A 33 2.00 11.06 15.31
C ASP A 33 2.86 11.01 14.05
N TRP A 34 2.47 11.77 13.04
CA TRP A 34 3.19 11.90 11.77
C TRP A 34 4.61 12.43 11.99
N THR A 35 4.84 13.30 12.97
CA THR A 35 6.16 13.89 13.22
C THR A 35 7.13 12.92 13.88
N ALA A 36 6.61 11.81 14.44
CA ALA A 36 7.41 10.72 14.98
C ALA A 36 7.71 9.63 13.95
N ILE A 37 7.15 9.70 12.73
CA ILE A 37 7.41 8.70 11.69
C ILE A 37 8.79 8.93 11.08
N ASP A 38 9.63 7.89 11.08
CA ASP A 38 11.01 7.92 10.57
C ASP A 38 11.23 6.98 9.38
N SER A 39 10.24 6.14 9.05
CA SER A 39 10.34 5.17 7.95
C SER A 39 8.97 4.89 7.34
N LEU A 40 8.93 4.76 6.01
CA LEU A 40 7.81 4.26 5.23
C LEU A 40 8.17 2.90 4.64
N ILE A 41 7.31 1.89 4.88
CA ILE A 41 7.40 0.57 4.26
C ILE A 41 6.17 0.41 3.37
N ALA A 42 6.38 0.40 2.06
CA ALA A 42 5.29 0.45 1.09
C ALA A 42 5.06 -0.91 0.41
N PHE A 43 3.79 -1.26 0.22
CA PHE A 43 3.33 -2.42 -0.54
C PHE A 43 2.28 -1.96 -1.54
N GLY A 44 2.27 -2.54 -2.73
CA GLY A 44 1.35 -2.07 -3.76
C GLY A 44 1.67 -2.55 -5.15
N ASP A 45 1.13 -1.81 -6.12
CA ASP A 45 1.32 -2.03 -7.54
C ASP A 45 2.09 -0.86 -8.19
N SER A 46 1.83 -0.60 -9.48
CA SER A 46 2.53 0.42 -10.26
C SER A 46 2.33 1.84 -9.72
N TYR A 47 1.22 2.09 -9.01
CA TYR A 47 0.95 3.39 -8.39
C TYR A 47 1.89 3.70 -7.20
N THR A 48 2.64 2.70 -6.73
CA THR A 48 3.51 2.80 -5.55
C THR A 48 4.95 2.41 -5.86
N PHE A 49 5.20 1.52 -6.82
CA PHE A 49 6.56 1.05 -7.13
C PHE A 49 7.52 2.21 -7.43
N ILE A 50 8.74 2.07 -6.91
CA ILE A 50 9.90 2.89 -7.27
C ILE A 50 11.02 1.99 -7.82
N GLN A 51 11.80 2.50 -8.77
CA GLN A 51 12.95 1.77 -9.29
C GLN A 51 14.09 1.74 -8.27
N GLY A 52 14.67 0.55 -8.05
CA GLY A 52 15.92 0.41 -7.31
C GLY A 52 17.06 -0.15 -8.16
N THR A 53 18.30 0.11 -7.78
CA THR A 53 19.49 -0.42 -8.48
C THR A 53 19.59 -1.96 -8.51
N LEU A 54 18.89 -2.63 -7.59
CA LEU A 54 18.82 -4.09 -7.47
C LEU A 54 17.39 -4.63 -7.71
N GLY A 55 16.51 -3.78 -8.24
CA GLY A 55 15.16 -4.13 -8.63
C GLY A 55 15.09 -4.64 -10.06
N HIS A 56 13.94 -5.19 -10.43
CA HIS A 56 13.62 -5.48 -11.82
C HIS A 56 13.31 -4.16 -12.53
N SER A 57 14.00 -3.88 -13.63
CA SER A 57 13.89 -2.61 -14.36
C SER A 57 12.46 -2.30 -14.79
N ASN A 58 11.93 -1.16 -14.35
CA ASN A 58 10.57 -0.63 -14.49
C ASN A 58 9.49 -1.34 -13.68
N TYR A 59 9.84 -2.17 -12.69
CA TYR A 59 8.83 -2.90 -11.92
C TYR A 59 9.02 -2.92 -10.41
N SER A 60 10.23 -2.83 -9.88
CA SER A 60 10.43 -2.97 -8.44
C SER A 60 11.66 -2.24 -7.92
N PHE A 61 11.66 -2.02 -6.60
CA PHE A 61 12.82 -1.53 -5.89
C PHE A 61 13.87 -2.62 -5.70
N ILE A 62 13.46 -3.85 -5.37
CA ILE A 62 14.38 -4.96 -5.08
C ILE A 62 13.85 -6.32 -5.54
N GLY A 63 14.65 -7.01 -6.36
CA GLY A 63 14.35 -8.36 -6.85
C GLY A 63 13.03 -8.48 -7.64
N ASP A 64 12.63 -9.72 -7.90
CA ASP A 64 11.38 -10.09 -8.56
C ASP A 64 10.99 -11.53 -8.16
N GLU A 65 9.93 -12.10 -8.76
CA GLU A 65 9.47 -13.45 -8.40
C GLU A 65 10.48 -14.54 -8.78
N LEU A 66 11.34 -14.31 -9.77
CA LEU A 66 12.38 -15.25 -10.20
C LEU A 66 13.59 -15.21 -9.27
N ASN A 67 13.81 -14.09 -8.58
CA ASN A 67 14.88 -13.90 -7.60
C ASN A 67 14.37 -13.11 -6.38
N LEU A 68 13.42 -13.71 -5.66
CA LEU A 68 12.81 -13.09 -4.47
C LEU A 68 13.80 -12.87 -3.31
N PRO A 69 14.74 -13.79 -3.01
CA PRO A 69 15.67 -13.64 -1.89
C PRO A 69 16.71 -12.54 -2.08
N PHE A 70 17.00 -11.81 -1.00
CA PHE A 70 18.15 -10.89 -0.93
C PHE A 70 18.78 -10.90 0.45
N THR A 71 20.03 -10.45 0.53
CA THR A 71 20.78 -10.28 1.78
C THR A 71 20.57 -8.90 2.40
N PRO A 72 20.80 -8.71 3.71
CA PRO A 72 20.79 -7.39 4.33
C PRO A 72 21.70 -6.38 3.63
N ALA A 73 22.90 -6.81 3.22
CA ALA A 73 23.84 -5.95 2.51
C ALA A 73 23.27 -5.46 1.17
N GLN A 74 22.54 -6.31 0.43
CA GLN A 74 21.90 -5.92 -0.82
C GLN A 74 20.80 -4.87 -0.58
N LEU A 75 19.93 -5.05 0.42
CA LEU A 75 18.89 -4.04 0.71
C LEU A 75 19.52 -2.70 1.09
N VAL A 76 20.52 -2.71 1.97
CA VAL A 76 21.22 -1.50 2.47
C VAL A 76 22.03 -0.81 1.37
N SER A 77 22.60 -1.56 0.42
CA SER A 77 23.33 -0.98 -0.71
C SER A 77 22.43 -0.54 -1.86
N ASN A 78 21.15 -0.90 -1.84
CA ASN A 78 20.22 -0.54 -2.90
C ASN A 78 19.98 0.98 -2.90
N ARG A 79 19.87 1.58 -4.08
CA ARG A 79 19.56 3.00 -4.25
C ARG A 79 18.27 3.16 -5.02
N ILE A 80 17.47 4.14 -4.66
CA ILE A 80 16.34 4.60 -5.47
C ILE A 80 16.93 5.25 -6.72
N VAL A 81 16.43 4.84 -7.89
CA VAL A 81 16.84 5.38 -9.19
C VAL A 81 15.71 6.27 -9.70
N GLN A 82 15.83 7.58 -9.48
CA GLN A 82 14.84 8.52 -9.96
C GLN A 82 15.20 9.05 -11.36
N SER A 83 14.21 9.04 -12.24
CA SER A 83 14.22 9.61 -13.59
C SER A 83 12.78 9.65 -14.13
N LEU A 84 12.57 10.16 -15.34
CA LEU A 84 11.26 10.09 -16.01
C LEU A 84 10.61 8.69 -15.97
N THR A 85 11.40 7.62 -16.03
CA THR A 85 10.92 6.22 -16.00
C THR A 85 11.28 5.49 -14.71
N GLY A 86 11.66 6.21 -13.65
CA GLY A 86 11.93 5.62 -12.33
C GLY A 86 10.67 5.06 -11.66
N THR A 87 9.50 5.50 -12.11
CA THR A 87 8.17 5.01 -11.71
C THR A 87 7.27 4.85 -12.92
N ALA A 88 6.01 4.42 -12.71
CA ALA A 88 4.99 4.35 -13.74
C ALA A 88 4.28 5.70 -14.00
N GLU A 89 4.71 6.79 -13.36
CA GLU A 89 3.99 8.07 -13.31
C GLU A 89 4.67 9.22 -14.07
N GLY A 90 5.82 8.96 -14.71
CA GLY A 90 6.55 9.99 -15.45
C GLY A 90 7.37 10.94 -14.55
N GLY A 91 7.94 10.42 -13.47
CA GLY A 91 8.65 11.15 -12.43
C GLY A 91 8.36 10.56 -11.04
N PRO A 92 8.63 11.28 -9.94
CA PRO A 92 8.37 10.75 -8.60
C PRO A 92 6.91 10.41 -8.35
N ASN A 93 6.65 9.37 -7.58
CA ASN A 93 5.30 9.00 -7.16
C ASN A 93 4.99 9.46 -5.72
N TRP A 94 3.85 9.03 -5.17
CA TRP A 94 3.37 9.51 -3.88
C TRP A 94 4.25 9.10 -2.69
N VAL A 95 4.93 7.95 -2.73
CA VAL A 95 5.81 7.54 -1.61
C VAL A 95 7.08 8.37 -1.56
N GLU A 96 7.60 8.74 -2.73
CA GLU A 96 8.77 9.62 -2.86
C GLU A 96 8.41 11.02 -2.40
N PHE A 97 7.28 11.58 -2.85
CA PHE A 97 6.81 12.88 -2.35
C PHE A 97 6.48 12.86 -0.86
N LEU A 98 5.91 11.78 -0.33
CA LEU A 98 5.50 11.74 1.08
C LEU A 98 6.72 11.76 2.01
N THR A 99 7.78 11.08 1.60
CA THR A 99 9.03 10.91 2.37
C THR A 99 10.10 11.93 2.03
N ASP A 100 9.94 12.67 0.92
CA ASP A 100 10.97 13.51 0.29
C ASP A 100 12.24 12.70 -0.09
N CYS A 101 12.07 11.40 -0.34
CA CYS A 101 13.15 10.47 -0.65
C CYS A 101 13.04 10.03 -2.11
N GLY A 102 14.00 10.45 -2.95
CA GLY A 102 13.96 10.14 -4.39
C GLY A 102 13.12 11.08 -5.24
N VAL A 103 12.90 12.34 -4.82
CA VAL A 103 12.10 13.31 -5.60
C VAL A 103 12.88 13.91 -6.79
N GLU A 104 14.20 14.06 -6.66
CA GLU A 104 15.05 14.62 -7.72
C GLU A 104 15.66 13.51 -8.58
N ASP A 105 15.98 13.79 -9.85
CA ASP A 105 16.66 12.81 -10.73
C ASP A 105 18.00 12.35 -10.12
N GLY A 106 18.29 11.04 -10.20
CA GLY A 106 19.57 10.47 -9.78
C GLY A 106 19.45 9.26 -8.85
N LEU A 107 20.51 9.02 -8.07
CA LEU A 107 20.60 7.91 -7.12
C LEU A 107 20.45 8.42 -5.70
N HIS A 108 19.54 7.84 -4.94
CA HIS A 108 19.26 8.23 -3.55
C HIS A 108 19.43 7.04 -2.60
N ASP A 109 20.08 7.25 -1.46
CA ASP A 109 20.18 6.25 -0.39
C ASP A 109 18.99 6.40 0.56
N PRO A 110 18.10 5.39 0.68
CA PRO A 110 16.99 5.45 1.63
C PRO A 110 17.40 5.73 3.08
N GLN A 111 18.63 5.40 3.48
CA GLN A 111 19.12 5.63 4.84
C GLN A 111 19.52 7.09 5.10
N GLU A 112 19.74 7.89 4.05
CA GLU A 112 20.10 9.30 4.17
C GLU A 112 18.88 10.22 4.12
N CYS A 113 17.69 9.66 3.85
CA CYS A 113 16.42 10.39 3.84
C CYS A 113 15.89 10.64 5.27
N ASP A 114 15.26 11.79 5.50
CA ASP A 114 14.65 12.15 6.78
C ASP A 114 13.56 11.14 7.21
N ILE A 115 12.77 10.66 6.24
CA ILE A 115 11.92 9.49 6.37
C ILE A 115 12.46 8.44 5.41
N GLN A 116 12.93 7.32 5.93
CA GLN A 116 13.48 6.26 5.08
C GLN A 116 12.40 5.62 4.23
N LEU A 117 12.65 5.43 2.93
CA LEU A 117 11.70 4.81 2.00
C LEU A 117 12.12 3.39 1.63
N TRP A 118 11.36 2.40 2.09
CA TRP A 118 11.57 0.98 1.82
C TRP A 118 10.38 0.39 1.07
N ASP A 119 10.49 0.39 -0.25
CA ASP A 119 9.41 -0.02 -1.14
C ASP A 119 9.49 -1.51 -1.52
N PHE A 120 8.39 -2.23 -1.34
CA PHE A 120 8.20 -3.62 -1.73
C PHE A 120 7.07 -3.78 -2.76
N ALA A 121 6.53 -2.67 -3.29
CA ALA A 121 5.54 -2.69 -4.34
C ALA A 121 6.15 -3.23 -5.65
N TYR A 122 5.29 -3.80 -6.47
CA TYR A 122 5.68 -4.38 -7.75
C TYR A 122 4.69 -3.96 -8.83
N ALA A 123 5.15 -3.30 -9.89
CA ALA A 123 4.28 -2.85 -10.97
C ALA A 123 3.52 -4.03 -11.62
N GLY A 124 2.19 -3.94 -11.68
CA GLY A 124 1.33 -5.03 -12.18
C GLY A 124 0.95 -6.10 -11.15
N ALA A 125 1.27 -5.92 -9.86
CA ALA A 125 0.87 -6.86 -8.83
C ALA A 125 -0.65 -6.90 -8.63
N ASN A 126 -1.21 -8.11 -8.59
CA ASN A 126 -2.52 -8.37 -7.96
C ASN A 126 -2.36 -8.74 -6.49
N THR A 127 -3.47 -8.73 -5.76
CA THR A 127 -3.51 -9.23 -4.38
C THR A 127 -3.40 -10.74 -4.32
N ILE A 128 -4.03 -11.45 -5.25
CA ILE A 128 -4.08 -12.91 -5.37
C ILE A 128 -3.61 -13.26 -6.76
N GLU A 129 -2.83 -14.33 -6.90
CA GLU A 129 -2.47 -14.90 -8.20
C GLU A 129 -2.95 -16.35 -8.22
N GLU A 130 -4.14 -16.57 -8.79
CA GLU A 130 -4.79 -17.88 -8.83
C GLU A 130 -5.37 -18.08 -10.22
N ALA A 131 -5.08 -19.24 -10.82
CA ALA A 131 -5.60 -19.59 -12.14
C ALA A 131 -7.13 -19.51 -12.16
N GLY A 132 -7.69 -18.69 -13.06
CA GLY A 132 -9.13 -18.45 -13.16
C GLY A 132 -9.69 -17.39 -12.22
N PHE A 133 -8.84 -16.68 -11.47
CA PHE A 133 -9.24 -15.52 -10.67
C PHE A 133 -8.66 -14.21 -11.25
N THR A 134 -7.34 -14.07 -11.20
CA THR A 134 -6.56 -12.95 -11.71
C THR A 134 -5.29 -13.53 -12.35
N PRO A 135 -4.95 -13.14 -13.59
CA PRO A 135 -3.76 -13.66 -14.28
C PRO A 135 -2.49 -12.94 -13.82
N LEU A 136 -1.37 -13.67 -13.84
CA LEU A 136 -0.05 -13.06 -13.76
C LEU A 136 0.16 -12.15 -14.98
N HIS A 137 0.51 -10.89 -14.74
CA HIS A 137 0.85 -9.96 -15.83
C HIS A 137 2.18 -10.35 -16.49
N HIS A 138 3.14 -10.79 -15.67
CA HIS A 138 4.43 -11.33 -16.07
C HIS A 138 4.86 -12.51 -15.19
N ASN A 139 5.72 -13.40 -15.69
CA ASN A 139 6.25 -14.53 -14.90
C ASN A 139 7.16 -14.09 -13.74
N HIS A 140 7.64 -12.85 -13.75
CA HIS A 140 8.45 -12.24 -12.71
C HIS A 140 7.62 -11.34 -11.76
N THR A 141 6.29 -11.30 -11.91
CA THR A 141 5.40 -10.46 -11.08
C THR A 141 5.39 -10.94 -9.63
N VAL A 142 5.64 -10.02 -8.70
CA VAL A 142 5.55 -10.27 -7.26
C VAL A 142 4.18 -9.81 -6.75
N SER A 143 3.27 -10.75 -6.53
CA SER A 143 1.94 -10.46 -5.95
C SER A 143 2.03 -9.94 -4.53
N LEU A 144 0.97 -9.32 -3.99
CA LEU A 144 0.99 -8.80 -2.61
C LEU A 144 1.39 -9.86 -1.58
N GLU A 145 0.92 -11.11 -1.72
CA GLU A 145 1.32 -12.20 -0.82
C GLU A 145 2.83 -12.44 -0.87
N ARG A 146 3.43 -12.40 -2.07
CA ARG A 146 4.86 -12.58 -2.28
C ARG A 146 5.67 -11.37 -1.85
N GLN A 147 5.16 -10.14 -2.01
CA GLN A 147 5.79 -8.92 -1.46
C GLN A 147 5.88 -9.02 0.07
N VAL A 148 4.79 -9.43 0.74
CA VAL A 148 4.79 -9.60 2.19
C VAL A 148 5.68 -10.76 2.63
N GLU A 149 5.76 -11.85 1.87
CA GLU A 149 6.69 -12.94 2.14
C GLU A 149 8.15 -12.50 1.99
N GLN A 150 8.48 -11.75 0.93
CA GLN A 150 9.80 -11.18 0.69
C GLN A 150 10.19 -10.25 1.84
N PHE A 151 9.27 -9.38 2.26
CA PHE A 151 9.49 -8.51 3.40
C PHE A 151 9.72 -9.30 4.68
N ILE A 152 8.86 -10.27 5.03
CA ILE A 152 9.02 -11.04 6.28
C ILE A 152 10.35 -11.80 6.30
N SER A 153 10.72 -12.41 5.18
CA SER A 153 11.85 -13.32 5.09
C SER A 153 13.20 -12.60 4.94
N TYR A 154 13.22 -11.46 4.24
CA TYR A 154 14.46 -10.77 3.86
C TYR A 154 14.46 -9.30 4.30
N GLY A 155 13.37 -8.56 4.02
CA GLY A 155 13.25 -7.12 4.31
C GLY A 155 13.31 -6.80 5.80
N ASN A 156 12.38 -7.33 6.60
CA ASN A 156 12.29 -7.09 8.04
C ASN A 156 13.56 -7.51 8.81
N PRO A 157 14.21 -8.66 8.53
CA PRO A 157 15.54 -8.96 9.08
C PRO A 157 16.62 -7.95 8.68
N ALA A 158 16.64 -7.50 7.42
CA ALA A 158 17.59 -6.50 6.94
C ALA A 158 17.39 -5.13 7.61
N LEU A 159 16.15 -4.63 7.68
CA LEU A 159 15.80 -3.38 8.36
C LEU A 159 16.11 -3.44 9.86
N LYS A 160 15.96 -4.61 10.49
CA LYS A 160 16.41 -4.81 11.88
C LYS A 160 17.92 -4.65 12.03
N SER A 161 18.71 -5.02 11.02
CA SER A 161 20.18 -4.90 11.07
C SER A 161 20.67 -3.46 11.06
N ILE A 162 19.86 -2.53 10.55
CA ILE A 162 20.09 -1.08 10.60
C ILE A 162 19.29 -0.39 11.72
N HIS A 163 18.71 -1.17 12.65
CA HIS A 163 17.99 -0.67 13.83
C HIS A 163 16.73 0.17 13.55
N LEU A 164 16.04 -0.06 12.43
CA LEU A 164 14.76 0.59 12.13
C LEU A 164 13.74 0.36 13.26
N ASP A 165 13.10 1.44 13.73
CA ASP A 165 12.08 1.37 14.79
C ASP A 165 10.69 1.09 14.21
N LYS A 166 10.19 -0.12 14.44
CA LYS A 166 8.87 -0.55 13.96
C LYS A 166 7.70 0.26 14.53
N LYS A 167 7.90 0.96 15.65
CA LYS A 167 6.87 1.83 16.24
C LYS A 167 6.74 3.17 15.51
N HIS A 168 7.84 3.63 14.91
CA HIS A 168 7.91 4.86 14.12
C HIS A 168 7.86 4.58 12.62
N ALA A 169 7.81 3.32 12.21
CA ALA A 169 7.50 2.96 10.85
C ALA A 169 5.99 3.09 10.53
N LEU A 170 5.69 3.69 9.38
CA LEU A 170 4.39 3.63 8.71
C LEU A 170 4.41 2.53 7.66
N VAL A 171 3.52 1.55 7.78
CA VAL A 171 3.31 0.53 6.74
C VAL A 171 2.18 1.01 5.84
N ALA A 172 2.44 1.22 4.56
CA ALA A 172 1.42 1.66 3.62
C ALA A 172 1.08 0.60 2.58
N VAL A 173 -0.21 0.51 2.25
CA VAL A 173 -0.75 -0.45 1.29
C VAL A 173 -1.66 0.28 0.31
N TRP A 174 -1.28 0.28 -0.96
CA TRP A 174 -2.13 0.74 -2.07
C TRP A 174 -2.11 -0.30 -3.19
N ILE A 175 -3.16 -1.13 -3.23
CA ILE A 175 -3.22 -2.34 -4.06
C ILE A 175 -4.68 -2.61 -4.44
N GLY A 176 -4.87 -3.34 -5.55
CA GLY A 176 -6.18 -3.75 -6.04
C GLY A 176 -6.58 -3.09 -7.36
N ILE A 177 -5.74 -2.19 -7.89
CA ILE A 177 -5.98 -1.53 -9.19
C ILE A 177 -5.95 -2.59 -10.30
N ASN A 178 -5.00 -3.53 -10.25
CA ASN A 178 -4.94 -4.63 -11.21
C ASN A 178 -6.11 -5.61 -11.00
N ASP A 179 -6.41 -5.99 -9.75
CA ASP A 179 -7.46 -6.95 -9.44
C ASP A 179 -8.82 -6.50 -9.99
N ILE A 180 -9.21 -5.24 -9.78
CA ILE A 180 -10.48 -4.73 -10.27
C ILE A 180 -10.54 -4.72 -11.81
N ASN A 181 -9.45 -4.32 -12.47
CA ASN A 181 -9.39 -4.27 -13.93
C ASN A 181 -9.46 -5.67 -14.54
N ASP A 182 -8.70 -6.62 -14.00
CA ASP A 182 -8.64 -8.01 -14.47
C ASP A 182 -9.96 -8.75 -14.23
N LEU A 183 -10.53 -8.62 -13.02
CA LEU A 183 -11.83 -9.24 -12.70
C LEU A 183 -12.93 -8.69 -13.60
N VAL A 184 -12.97 -7.38 -13.85
CA VAL A 184 -13.99 -6.78 -14.71
C VAL A 184 -13.79 -7.15 -16.17
N ALA A 185 -12.54 -7.19 -16.65
CA ALA A 185 -12.22 -7.61 -18.01
C ALA A 185 -12.60 -9.08 -18.26
N THR A 186 -12.39 -9.96 -17.28
CA THR A 186 -12.63 -11.41 -17.41
C THR A 186 -14.09 -11.81 -17.17
N GLN A 187 -14.79 -11.16 -16.23
CA GLN A 187 -16.17 -11.52 -15.86
C GLN A 187 -17.23 -10.66 -16.54
N GLY A 188 -16.84 -9.50 -17.08
CA GLY A 188 -17.73 -8.51 -17.67
C GLY A 188 -18.40 -7.61 -16.63
N LYS A 189 -18.72 -6.36 -17.02
CA LYS A 189 -19.19 -5.30 -16.12
C LYS A 189 -20.50 -5.60 -15.37
N ASN A 190 -21.30 -6.55 -15.85
CA ASN A 190 -22.60 -6.93 -15.27
C ASN A 190 -22.50 -8.10 -14.28
N ALA A 191 -21.30 -8.63 -14.02
CA ALA A 191 -21.09 -9.67 -13.03
C ALA A 191 -21.32 -9.17 -11.60
N THR A 192 -21.44 -10.11 -10.66
CA THR A 192 -21.57 -9.79 -9.23
C THR A 192 -20.19 -9.74 -8.58
N PHE A 193 -19.69 -8.52 -8.32
CA PHE A 193 -18.31 -8.33 -7.86
C PHE A 193 -18.10 -8.40 -6.33
N ALA A 194 -19.16 -8.20 -5.53
CA ALA A 194 -19.00 -8.14 -4.07
C ALA A 194 -18.32 -9.37 -3.44
N PRO A 195 -18.61 -10.63 -3.85
CA PRO A 195 -17.91 -11.81 -3.33
C PRO A 195 -16.42 -11.83 -3.70
N VAL A 196 -16.06 -11.48 -4.93
CA VAL A 196 -14.66 -11.51 -5.39
C VAL A 196 -13.84 -10.38 -4.77
N TYR A 197 -14.42 -9.18 -4.60
CA TYR A 197 -13.76 -8.09 -3.87
C TYR A 197 -13.59 -8.41 -2.38
N ARG A 198 -14.54 -9.13 -1.76
CA ARG A 198 -14.33 -9.64 -0.39
C ARG A 198 -13.17 -10.63 -0.32
N LYS A 199 -13.02 -11.52 -1.31
CA LYS A 199 -11.87 -12.45 -1.38
C LYS A 199 -10.55 -11.69 -1.51
N VAL A 200 -10.49 -10.67 -2.38
CA VAL A 200 -9.34 -9.75 -2.52
C VAL A 200 -8.98 -9.12 -1.18
N GLN A 201 -9.93 -8.47 -0.53
CA GLN A 201 -9.69 -7.75 0.73
C GLN A 201 -9.38 -8.71 1.90
N GLU A 202 -9.98 -9.90 1.93
CA GLU A 202 -9.57 -10.94 2.89
C GLU A 202 -8.10 -11.30 2.74
N ASN A 203 -7.59 -11.42 1.52
CA ASN A 203 -6.17 -11.70 1.29
C ASN A 203 -5.27 -10.52 1.65
N VAL A 204 -5.68 -9.28 1.35
CA VAL A 204 -4.96 -8.06 1.79
C VAL A 204 -4.78 -8.08 3.30
N PHE A 205 -5.87 -8.19 4.06
CA PHE A 205 -5.82 -8.09 5.52
C PHE A 205 -5.23 -9.33 6.19
N LYS A 206 -5.28 -10.51 5.56
CA LYS A 206 -4.49 -11.69 5.97
C LYS A 206 -2.99 -11.42 5.90
N ASN A 207 -2.52 -10.71 4.88
CA ASN A 207 -1.11 -10.34 4.74
C ASN A 207 -0.71 -9.19 5.67
N VAL A 208 -1.57 -8.18 5.86
CA VAL A 208 -1.39 -7.11 6.88
C VAL A 208 -1.23 -7.71 8.28
N GLU A 209 -2.03 -8.72 8.65
CA GLU A 209 -1.92 -9.42 9.93
C GLU A 209 -0.51 -10.02 10.12
N LYS A 210 0.12 -10.56 9.06
CA LYS A 210 1.50 -11.08 9.14
C LYS A 210 2.48 -9.95 9.50
N VAL A 211 2.34 -8.78 8.88
CA VAL A 211 3.18 -7.60 9.17
C VAL A 211 2.92 -7.06 10.59
N TYR A 212 1.67 -6.96 11.04
CA TYR A 212 1.33 -6.58 12.41
C TYR A 212 1.98 -7.51 13.45
N ARG A 213 2.02 -8.82 13.20
CA ARG A 213 2.67 -9.79 14.09
C ARG A 213 4.18 -9.59 14.21
N LEU A 214 4.83 -8.93 13.23
CA LEU A 214 6.25 -8.56 13.32
C LEU A 214 6.52 -7.38 14.27
N GLY A 215 5.49 -6.67 14.72
CA GLY A 215 5.62 -5.54 15.66
C GLY A 215 5.27 -4.18 15.08
N TYR A 216 4.94 -4.07 13.79
CA TYR A 216 4.50 -2.81 13.17
C TYR A 216 3.12 -2.41 13.68
N ARG A 217 2.90 -1.11 13.89
CA ARG A 217 1.67 -0.60 14.52
C ARG A 217 0.94 0.49 13.75
N ASN A 218 1.59 1.20 12.83
CA ASN A 218 0.93 2.23 12.02
C ASN A 218 0.70 1.68 10.61
N PHE A 219 -0.56 1.65 10.19
CA PHE A 219 -0.97 1.17 8.87
C PHE A 219 -1.74 2.25 8.13
N LEU A 220 -1.34 2.55 6.90
CA LEU A 220 -2.04 3.43 5.98
C LEU A 220 -2.62 2.62 4.81
N PHE A 221 -3.93 2.71 4.63
CA PHE A 221 -4.63 2.10 3.51
C PHE A 221 -5.13 3.20 2.57
N MET A 222 -4.76 3.08 1.31
CA MET A 222 -5.23 3.96 0.24
C MET A 222 -6.31 3.24 -0.55
N ASN A 223 -7.45 3.88 -0.75
CA ASN A 223 -8.51 3.32 -1.58
C ASN A 223 -8.22 3.52 -3.08
N LEU A 224 -8.99 2.89 -3.96
CA LEU A 224 -8.73 2.96 -5.40
C LEU A 224 -8.96 4.38 -5.96
N PRO A 225 -8.10 4.84 -6.88
CA PRO A 225 -8.28 6.10 -7.60
C PRO A 225 -9.55 6.07 -8.48
N PRO A 226 -9.96 7.19 -9.10
CA PRO A 226 -11.13 7.25 -9.99
C PRO A 226 -10.84 6.58 -11.34
N LEU A 227 -10.70 5.25 -11.32
CA LEU A 227 -10.37 4.42 -12.48
C LEU A 227 -11.43 4.51 -13.59
N ASP A 228 -12.66 4.87 -13.25
CA ASP A 228 -13.77 5.10 -14.18
C ASP A 228 -13.63 6.38 -15.01
N ARG A 229 -12.68 7.26 -14.66
CA ARG A 229 -12.38 8.51 -15.37
C ARG A 229 -11.10 8.44 -16.20
N GLY A 230 -10.48 7.27 -16.29
CA GLY A 230 -9.29 7.03 -17.09
C GLY A 230 -9.49 7.35 -18.58
N PRO A 231 -8.42 7.64 -19.34
CA PRO A 231 -8.51 7.91 -20.77
C PRO A 231 -9.12 6.76 -21.58
N GLY A 232 -9.81 7.10 -22.66
CA GLY A 232 -10.44 6.13 -23.56
C GLY A 232 -11.78 5.63 -23.05
N THR A 233 -11.97 4.30 -23.03
CA THR A 233 -13.18 3.67 -22.52
C THR A 233 -12.80 2.79 -21.33
N PRO A 234 -12.87 3.31 -20.09
CA PRO A 234 -12.54 2.54 -18.90
C PRO A 234 -13.34 1.23 -18.81
N ASN A 235 -12.66 0.16 -18.39
CA ASN A 235 -13.30 -1.14 -18.16
C ASN A 235 -14.18 -1.10 -16.90
N VAL A 236 -13.76 -0.35 -15.89
CA VAL A 236 -14.50 -0.18 -14.63
C VAL A 236 -15.41 1.04 -14.68
N ASN A 237 -16.45 1.06 -13.83
CA ASN A 237 -17.33 2.21 -13.65
C ASN A 237 -17.30 2.68 -12.19
N ALA A 238 -17.82 3.88 -11.92
CA ALA A 238 -17.77 4.48 -10.59
C ALA A 238 -18.38 3.58 -9.49
N SER A 239 -19.49 2.90 -9.76
CA SER A 239 -20.15 2.01 -8.79
C SER A 239 -19.31 0.78 -8.43
N LEU A 240 -18.51 0.25 -9.36
CA LEU A 240 -17.57 -0.84 -9.09
C LEU A 240 -16.40 -0.38 -8.23
N VAL A 241 -15.87 0.82 -8.50
CA VAL A 241 -14.83 1.45 -7.70
C VAL A 241 -15.34 1.73 -6.28
N GLU A 242 -16.53 2.31 -6.16
CA GLU A 242 -17.20 2.58 -4.88
C GLU A 242 -17.43 1.28 -4.08
N LEU A 243 -17.90 0.21 -4.74
CA LEU A 243 -18.09 -1.09 -4.11
C LEU A 243 -16.79 -1.67 -3.57
N PHE A 244 -15.70 -1.60 -4.35
CA PHE A 244 -14.39 -2.07 -3.91
C PHE A 244 -13.90 -1.27 -2.70
N ASN A 245 -13.95 0.07 -2.80
CA ASN A 245 -13.50 0.98 -1.75
C ASN A 245 -14.29 0.80 -0.45
N GLY A 246 -15.62 0.63 -0.53
CA GLY A 246 -16.46 0.36 0.64
C GLY A 246 -16.18 -0.99 1.31
N ILE A 247 -15.87 -2.03 0.52
CA ILE A 247 -15.45 -3.33 1.07
C ILE A 247 -14.08 -3.22 1.72
N GLN A 248 -13.10 -2.57 1.10
CA GLN A 248 -11.79 -2.32 1.69
C GLN A 248 -11.92 -1.60 3.05
N ALA A 249 -12.72 -0.54 3.10
CA ALA A 249 -12.94 0.23 4.33
C ALA A 249 -13.54 -0.62 5.45
N SER A 250 -14.50 -1.49 5.12
CA SER A 250 -15.10 -2.42 6.09
C SER A 250 -14.09 -3.40 6.69
N TYR A 251 -13.13 -3.88 5.89
CA TYR A 251 -12.06 -4.76 6.38
C TYR A 251 -11.02 -4.00 7.21
N ALA A 252 -10.68 -2.76 6.84
CA ALA A 252 -9.81 -1.89 7.63
C ALA A 252 -10.41 -1.61 9.01
N ASP A 253 -11.70 -1.27 9.08
CA ASP A 253 -12.44 -1.08 10.32
C ASP A 253 -12.46 -2.36 11.18
N GLY A 254 -12.65 -3.52 10.53
CA GLY A 254 -12.58 -4.82 11.19
C GLY A 254 -11.21 -5.10 11.80
N PHE A 255 -10.15 -4.79 11.06
CA PHE A 255 -8.77 -4.91 11.52
C PHE A 255 -8.49 -3.97 12.70
N ALA A 256 -8.89 -2.70 12.62
CA ALA A 256 -8.75 -1.73 13.70
C ALA A 256 -9.47 -2.17 14.99
N LYS A 257 -10.69 -2.73 14.87
CA LYS A 257 -11.45 -3.28 16.00
C LYS A 257 -10.77 -4.49 16.64
N LYS A 258 -10.18 -5.36 15.83
CA LYS A 258 -9.48 -6.57 16.28
C LYS A 258 -8.12 -6.25 16.92
N HIS A 259 -7.42 -5.23 16.44
CA HIS A 259 -6.06 -4.88 16.84
C HIS A 259 -6.00 -3.49 17.48
N TYR A 260 -6.52 -3.36 18.71
CA TYR A 260 -6.59 -2.10 19.45
C TYR A 260 -5.24 -1.40 19.70
N SER A 261 -4.11 -2.11 19.51
CA SER A 261 -2.77 -1.53 19.61
C SER A 261 -2.21 -1.01 18.27
N ALA A 262 -2.94 -1.22 17.16
CA ALA A 262 -2.60 -0.66 15.86
C ALA A 262 -3.34 0.66 15.63
N THR A 263 -2.64 1.59 14.98
CA THR A 263 -3.22 2.73 14.28
C THR A 263 -3.56 2.28 12.87
N VAL A 264 -4.83 2.45 12.48
CA VAL A 264 -5.33 2.12 11.13
C VAL A 264 -5.87 3.38 10.48
N LEU A 265 -5.12 3.88 9.51
CA LEU A 265 -5.39 5.10 8.75
C LEU A 265 -5.99 4.71 7.40
N GLN A 266 -7.08 5.36 7.01
CA GLN A 266 -7.74 5.14 5.73
C GLN A 266 -7.79 6.47 4.98
N PHE A 267 -7.02 6.59 3.91
CA PHE A 267 -6.97 7.79 3.09
C PHE A 267 -7.82 7.61 1.83
N ASP A 268 -8.77 8.52 1.65
CA ASP A 268 -9.72 8.51 0.54
C ASP A 268 -9.13 9.21 -0.69
N VAL A 269 -8.27 8.47 -1.39
CA VAL A 269 -7.67 8.90 -2.66
C VAL A 269 -8.74 9.19 -3.71
N ASN A 270 -9.79 8.37 -3.75
CA ASN A 270 -10.86 8.51 -4.74
C ASN A 270 -11.52 9.89 -4.68
N THR A 271 -11.92 10.32 -3.49
CA THR A 271 -12.54 11.64 -3.29
C THR A 271 -11.56 12.76 -3.64
N VAL A 272 -10.31 12.66 -3.19
CA VAL A 272 -9.28 13.69 -3.46
C VAL A 272 -9.03 13.86 -4.95
N LEU A 273 -8.85 12.75 -5.69
CA LEU A 273 -8.56 12.82 -7.12
C LEU A 273 -9.79 13.21 -7.95
N ASN A 274 -11.01 12.84 -7.53
CA ASN A 274 -12.22 13.34 -8.18
C ASN A 274 -12.37 14.85 -8.06
N ASP A 275 -12.09 15.42 -6.88
CA ASP A 275 -12.09 16.86 -6.65
C ASP A 275 -11.04 17.58 -7.52
N VAL A 276 -9.83 17.01 -7.64
CA VAL A 276 -8.79 17.52 -8.55
C VAL A 276 -9.27 17.48 -10.00
N LEU A 277 -9.87 16.38 -10.45
CA LEU A 277 -10.37 16.24 -11.82
C LEU A 277 -11.53 17.21 -12.12
N ASP A 278 -12.39 17.49 -11.15
CA ASP A 278 -13.53 18.40 -11.32
C ASP A 278 -13.09 19.87 -11.36
N ARG A 279 -11.99 20.21 -10.68
CA ARG A 279 -11.41 21.56 -10.61
C ARG A 279 -10.04 21.65 -11.25
N TYR A 280 -9.79 20.84 -12.28
CA TYR A 280 -8.45 20.56 -12.80
C TYR A 280 -7.64 21.81 -13.20
N GLN A 281 -8.30 22.85 -13.68
CA GLN A 281 -7.64 24.12 -14.04
C GLN A 281 -7.06 24.83 -12.81
N GLU A 282 -7.70 24.74 -11.64
CA GLU A 282 -7.19 25.31 -10.38
C GLU A 282 -5.88 24.65 -9.95
N TYR A 283 -5.68 23.40 -10.35
CA TYR A 283 -4.47 22.61 -10.08
C TYR A 283 -3.41 22.72 -11.18
N GLY A 284 -3.68 23.49 -12.25
CA GLY A 284 -2.75 23.74 -13.36
C GLY A 284 -2.81 22.72 -14.49
N PHE A 285 -3.75 21.78 -14.44
CA PHE A 285 -3.95 20.82 -15.53
C PHE A 285 -4.64 21.48 -16.74
N LYS A 286 -4.23 21.07 -17.94
CA LYS A 286 -4.83 21.45 -19.22
C LYS A 286 -5.58 20.28 -19.86
N ASN A 287 -5.19 19.05 -19.54
CA ASN A 287 -5.82 17.84 -20.07
C ASN A 287 -6.04 16.80 -18.97
N VAL A 288 -7.29 16.38 -18.81
CA VAL A 288 -7.72 15.36 -17.84
C VAL A 288 -8.49 14.20 -18.46
N THR A 289 -8.59 14.15 -19.78
CA THR A 289 -9.34 13.11 -20.53
C THR A 289 -8.43 12.26 -21.41
N GLY A 290 -7.21 12.72 -21.67
CA GLY A 290 -6.19 12.03 -22.44
C GLY A 290 -4.80 12.19 -21.82
N TYR A 291 -3.81 11.67 -22.51
CA TYR A 291 -2.40 11.71 -22.13
C TYR A 291 -1.54 12.08 -23.35
N CYS A 292 -0.27 12.43 -23.12
CA CYS A 292 0.67 12.75 -24.19
C CYS A 292 1.00 11.49 -25.02
N PRO A 293 0.83 11.47 -26.36
CA PRO A 293 1.20 10.30 -27.17
C PRO A 293 2.68 9.88 -27.06
N GLY A 294 3.57 10.85 -26.83
CA GLY A 294 5.01 10.62 -26.62
C GLY A 294 5.42 10.58 -25.15
N TYR A 295 4.52 10.26 -24.22
CA TYR A 295 4.74 10.39 -22.76
C TYR A 295 6.04 9.76 -22.22
N ASN A 296 6.52 8.69 -22.85
CA ASN A 296 7.72 7.94 -22.45
C ASN A 296 8.93 8.17 -23.37
N GLN A 297 8.92 9.22 -24.18
CA GLN A 297 10.00 9.48 -25.12
C GLN A 297 11.17 10.22 -24.43
N PRO A 298 12.43 9.92 -24.77
CA PRO A 298 13.59 10.47 -24.05
C PRO A 298 13.67 12.00 -24.02
N ASP A 299 13.17 12.68 -25.06
CA ASP A 299 13.16 14.14 -25.18
C ASP A 299 11.78 14.77 -24.91
N VAL A 300 10.81 14.01 -24.36
CA VAL A 300 9.45 14.53 -24.13
C VAL A 300 9.42 15.71 -23.16
N LEU A 301 10.32 15.74 -22.17
CA LEU A 301 10.39 16.81 -21.18
C LEU A 301 10.90 18.13 -21.79
N THR A 302 11.79 18.05 -22.78
CA THR A 302 12.41 19.24 -23.41
C THR A 302 11.77 19.62 -24.74
N ASN A 303 11.10 18.68 -25.40
CA ASN A 303 10.47 18.87 -26.70
C ASN A 303 9.11 18.14 -26.83
N PRO A 304 8.13 18.43 -25.96
CA PRO A 304 6.84 17.74 -25.99
C PRO A 304 6.04 18.01 -27.28
N THR A 305 6.24 19.17 -27.91
CA THR A 305 5.50 19.57 -29.12
C THR A 305 5.81 18.69 -30.33
N LYS A 306 7.01 18.08 -30.38
CA LYS A 306 7.38 17.03 -31.35
C LYS A 306 6.39 15.86 -31.39
N TYR A 307 5.75 15.59 -30.26
CA TYR A 307 4.79 14.50 -30.07
C TYR A 307 3.33 14.98 -30.06
N GLY A 308 3.09 16.25 -30.41
CA GLY A 308 1.77 16.87 -30.29
C GLY A 308 1.33 17.11 -28.85
N CYS A 309 2.27 17.15 -27.90
CA CYS A 309 1.99 17.32 -26.48
C CYS A 309 2.30 18.74 -25.99
N THR A 310 1.75 19.06 -24.81
CA THR A 310 2.27 20.12 -23.93
C THR A 310 3.20 19.52 -22.87
N GLU A 311 3.71 20.36 -21.96
CA GLU A 311 4.45 19.91 -20.78
C GLU A 311 3.69 18.79 -20.04
N LEU A 312 4.38 17.69 -19.71
CA LEU A 312 3.74 16.51 -19.12
C LEU A 312 3.01 16.83 -17.81
N GLY A 313 3.54 17.73 -16.99
CA GLY A 313 2.90 18.17 -15.74
C GLY A 313 1.56 18.89 -15.93
N THR A 314 1.17 19.22 -17.17
CA THR A 314 -0.15 19.78 -17.49
C THR A 314 -1.19 18.72 -17.85
N TYR A 315 -0.81 17.43 -17.88
CA TYR A 315 -1.72 16.30 -18.01
C TYR A 315 -1.97 15.69 -16.63
N PHE A 316 -3.21 15.26 -16.37
CA PHE A 316 -3.52 14.47 -15.18
C PHE A 316 -3.14 13.00 -15.36
N TRP A 317 -3.34 12.47 -16.57
CA TRP A 317 -3.01 11.08 -16.92
C TRP A 317 -1.67 11.01 -17.63
N TYR A 318 -0.76 10.14 -17.16
CA TYR A 318 0.53 9.90 -17.80
C TYR A 318 0.40 8.96 -19.00
N ASN A 319 -0.42 7.92 -18.84
CA ASN A 319 -0.81 6.99 -19.90
C ASN A 319 -2.26 6.53 -19.67
N SER A 320 -2.70 5.45 -20.33
CA SER A 320 -4.07 4.96 -20.23
C SER A 320 -4.44 4.36 -18.86
N GLY A 321 -3.48 4.11 -17.98
CA GLY A 321 -3.71 3.46 -16.68
C GLY A 321 -3.08 4.15 -15.47
N HIS A 322 -2.28 5.20 -15.67
CA HIS A 322 -1.44 5.80 -14.64
C HIS A 322 -1.59 7.32 -14.59
N LEU A 323 -1.40 7.88 -13.41
CA LEU A 323 -1.50 9.31 -13.15
C LEU A 323 -0.17 9.96 -13.52
N THR A 324 -0.12 11.27 -13.69
CA THR A 324 1.18 11.95 -13.77
C THR A 324 1.79 12.10 -12.39
N SER A 325 3.12 12.21 -12.33
CA SER A 325 3.86 12.60 -11.13
C SER A 325 3.28 13.87 -10.49
N ARG A 326 2.83 14.84 -11.30
CA ARG A 326 2.14 16.04 -10.80
C ARG A 326 0.82 15.73 -10.08
N ALA A 327 0.03 14.79 -10.57
CA ALA A 327 -1.18 14.35 -9.87
C ALA A 327 -0.85 13.62 -8.56
N HIS A 328 0.21 12.80 -8.55
CA HIS A 328 0.73 12.20 -7.32
C HIS A 328 1.19 13.25 -6.31
N GLU A 329 1.93 14.28 -6.73
CA GLU A 329 2.40 15.39 -5.89
C GLU A 329 1.22 16.11 -5.20
N ILE A 330 0.21 16.52 -5.98
CA ILE A 330 -0.98 17.21 -5.46
C ILE A 330 -1.73 16.35 -4.46
N MET A 331 -1.95 15.08 -4.77
CA MET A 331 -2.62 14.12 -3.89
C MET A 331 -1.82 13.88 -2.60
N THR A 332 -0.50 13.83 -2.71
CA THR A 332 0.42 13.68 -1.57
C THR A 332 0.42 14.92 -0.67
N ASP A 333 0.30 16.12 -1.23
CA ASP A 333 0.15 17.34 -0.44
C ASP A 333 -1.12 17.34 0.42
N VAL A 334 -2.22 16.79 -0.11
CA VAL A 334 -3.45 16.58 0.64
C VAL A 334 -3.25 15.50 1.72
N LEU A 335 -2.62 14.38 1.37
CA LEU A 335 -2.28 13.30 2.30
C LEU A 335 -1.42 13.79 3.47
N ARG A 336 -0.36 14.56 3.21
CA ARG A 336 0.54 15.10 4.23
C ARG A 336 -0.21 16.01 5.21
N LYS A 337 -1.10 16.87 4.71
CA LYS A 337 -1.97 17.72 5.55
C LYS A 337 -2.94 16.87 6.37
N TRP A 338 -3.48 15.80 5.78
CA TRP A 338 -4.39 14.88 6.45
C TRP A 338 -3.68 14.09 7.58
N LEU A 339 -2.50 13.50 7.32
CA LEU A 339 -1.71 12.78 8.32
C LEU A 339 -1.35 13.65 9.53
N ARG A 340 -0.99 14.91 9.30
CA ARG A 340 -0.75 15.88 10.39
C ARG A 340 -1.99 16.12 11.25
N LYS A 341 -3.19 16.14 10.67
CA LYS A 341 -4.45 16.26 11.43
C LYS A 341 -4.73 15.01 12.26
N GLN A 342 -4.46 13.83 11.70
CA GLN A 342 -4.59 12.55 12.40
C GLN A 342 -3.61 12.41 13.57
N SER A 343 -2.56 13.25 13.64
CA SER A 343 -1.58 13.23 14.73
C SER A 343 -2.10 13.83 16.06
N HIS A 344 -3.30 14.42 16.02
CA HIS A 344 -3.89 15.16 17.13
C HIS A 344 -5.25 14.59 17.59
N GLU A 345 -5.65 13.44 17.05
CA GLU A 345 -6.89 12.69 17.37
C GLU A 345 -6.56 11.44 18.18
#